data_AF-A0A737U4A2-F1
#
_entry.id   AF-A0A737U4A2-F1
#
_cell.length_a   1.000
_cell.length_b   1.000
_cell.length_c   1.000
_cell.angle_alpha   90.00
_cell.angle_beta   90.00
_cell.angle_gamma   90.00
#
_symmetry.space_group_name_H-M   'P 1'
#
loop_
_entity.id
_entity.type
_entity.pdbx_description
1 polymer ?
#
loop_
_entity_poly.entity_id
_entity_poly.type
_entity_poly.pdbx_seq_one_letter_code
_entity_poly.pdbx_strand_id
1 'polypeptide(L)'
;AKNPPQAMHFCWDSIIDKKVYETWITFGYPVWEMMLTPYPSPRDASIQEYHRYLVIGLAPEGRVRVWLVNNGKPNTRLIEDKDIMVETVSGEKLAMCKKITNHSFSGGYNDYILNFIKDKKYPYGNW
;
A
#
# COMPACT_ATOMS: atom_id res chain seq x y z
N ALA A 1 -13.51 -16.87 5.93
CA ALA A 1 -12.39 -17.75 5.51
C ALA A 1 -11.72 -18.27 6.78
N LYS A 2 -11.33 -19.55 6.85
CA LYS A 2 -10.71 -20.10 8.08
C LYS A 2 -9.29 -19.59 8.32
N ASN A 3 -8.61 -19.12 7.27
CA ASN A 3 -7.24 -18.61 7.33
C ASN A 3 -7.15 -17.32 6.48
N PRO A 4 -7.11 -16.13 7.09
CA PRO A 4 -6.88 -14.89 6.35
C PRO A 4 -5.43 -14.86 5.80
N PRO A 5 -5.15 -14.08 4.74
CA PRO A 5 -3.80 -13.94 4.22
C PRO A 5 -2.87 -13.39 5.31
N GLN A 6 -1.70 -14.01 5.46
CA GLN A 6 -0.72 -13.63 6.47
C GLN A 6 0.18 -12.49 6.01
N ALA A 7 0.37 -12.37 4.69
CA ALA A 7 1.19 -11.35 4.08
C ALA A 7 0.75 -11.05 2.65
N MET A 8 1.22 -9.92 2.14
CA MET A 8 1.10 -9.51 0.75
C MET A 8 2.49 -9.08 0.24
N HIS A 9 2.86 -9.55 -0.94
CA HIS A 9 4.14 -9.22 -1.56
C HIS A 9 3.89 -8.75 -3.00
N PHE A 10 4.38 -7.57 -3.35
CA PHE A 10 4.13 -6.98 -4.67
C PHE A 10 5.26 -6.05 -5.14
N CYS A 11 5.34 -5.89 -6.46
CA CYS A 11 6.24 -4.96 -7.14
C CYS A 11 5.48 -3.69 -7.54
N TRP A 12 6.15 -2.54 -7.49
CA TRP A 12 5.60 -1.30 -8.05
C TRP A 12 6.70 -0.36 -8.54
N ASP A 13 6.39 0.37 -9.61
CA ASP A 13 7.31 1.31 -10.24
C ASP A 13 7.01 2.73 -9.76
N SER A 14 7.99 3.37 -9.15
CA SER A 14 7.92 4.80 -8.83
C SER A 14 8.47 5.59 -10.00
N ILE A 15 7.58 6.21 -10.77
CA ILE A 15 7.97 7.08 -11.88
C ILE A 15 8.75 8.29 -11.35
N ILE A 16 8.39 8.79 -10.16
CA ILE A 16 9.04 9.92 -9.50
C ILE A 16 10.45 9.54 -9.02
N ASP A 17 10.63 8.40 -8.35
CA ASP A 17 11.99 8.02 -7.92
C ASP A 17 12.82 7.40 -9.05
N LYS A 18 12.17 7.07 -10.17
CA LYS A 18 12.75 6.30 -11.27
C LYS A 18 13.31 4.95 -10.81
N LYS A 19 12.57 4.28 -9.93
CA LYS A 19 12.98 3.03 -9.27
C LYS A 19 11.83 2.04 -9.22
N VAL A 20 12.21 0.77 -9.28
CA VAL A 20 11.35 -0.35 -8.89
C VAL A 20 11.46 -0.54 -7.39
N TYR A 21 10.32 -0.71 -6.75
CA TYR A 21 10.20 -1.13 -5.37
C TYR A 21 9.55 -2.51 -5.29
N GLU A 22 10.05 -3.29 -4.34
CA GLU A 22 9.49 -4.57 -3.91
C GLU A 22 9.05 -4.40 -2.47
N THR A 23 7.77 -4.61 -2.19
CA THR A 23 7.18 -4.37 -0.87
C THR A 23 6.55 -5.64 -0.32
N TRP A 24 6.94 -5.99 0.90
CA TRP A 24 6.31 -7.01 1.72
C TRP A 24 5.50 -6.37 2.83
N ILE A 25 4.24 -6.77 2.97
CA ILE A 25 3.36 -6.38 4.08
C ILE A 25 3.02 -7.66 4.84
N THR A 26 3.43 -7.75 6.10
CA THR A 26 3.04 -8.85 7.00
C THR A 26 1.94 -8.34 7.92
N PHE A 27 0.82 -9.06 7.98
CA PHE A 27 -0.33 -8.69 8.78
C PHE A 27 -0.20 -9.27 10.19
N GLY A 28 -0.26 -8.41 11.20
CA GLY A 28 -0.29 -8.82 12.59
C GLY A 28 -1.62 -9.42 13.01
N TYR A 29 -1.63 -10.07 14.19
CA TYR A 29 -2.82 -10.68 14.77
C TYR A 29 -4.03 -9.72 14.88
N PRO A 30 -3.89 -8.44 15.29
CA PRO A 30 -5.03 -7.53 15.36
C PRO A 30 -5.75 -7.36 14.02
N VAL A 31 -5.00 -7.34 12.91
CA VAL A 31 -5.57 -7.23 11.57
C VAL A 31 -6.33 -8.49 11.19
N TRP A 32 -5.82 -9.66 11.57
CA TRP A 32 -6.50 -10.93 11.32
C TRP A 32 -7.79 -11.01 12.11
N GLU A 33 -7.77 -10.61 13.37
CA GLU A 33 -8.95 -10.54 14.22
C GLU A 33 -10.01 -9.63 13.60
N MET A 34 -9.62 -8.45 13.10
CA MET A 34 -10.53 -7.57 12.36
C MET A 34 -11.07 -8.21 11.07
N MET A 35 -10.26 -8.94 10.30
CA MET A 35 -10.73 -9.61 9.08
C MET A 35 -11.66 -10.80 9.35
N LEU A 36 -11.51 -11.45 10.50
CA LEU A 36 -12.29 -12.62 10.91
C LEU A 36 -13.54 -12.27 11.71
N THR A 37 -13.57 -11.11 12.35
CA THR A 37 -14.69 -10.66 13.18
C THR A 37 -15.70 -9.92 12.32
N PRO A 38 -16.93 -10.44 12.17
CA PRO A 38 -17.98 -9.68 11.50
C PRO A 38 -18.41 -8.47 12.33
N TYR A 39 -18.95 -7.45 11.66
CA TYR A 39 -19.55 -6.27 12.29
C TYR A 39 -20.91 -5.97 11.65
N PRO A 40 -21.86 -5.36 12.40
CA PRO A 40 -23.18 -5.03 11.86
C PRO A 40 -23.08 -4.00 10.74
N SER A 41 -23.84 -4.20 9.66
CA SER A 41 -23.90 -3.27 8.54
C SER A 41 -24.37 -1.89 9.01
N PRO A 42 -23.79 -0.79 8.52
CA PRO A 42 -24.27 0.55 8.81
C PRO A 42 -25.69 0.81 8.32
N ARG A 43 -26.18 0.04 7.34
CA ARG A 43 -27.51 0.21 6.74
C ARG A 43 -28.58 -0.67 7.39
N ASP A 44 -28.19 -1.84 7.90
CA ASP A 44 -29.07 -2.80 8.56
C ASP A 44 -28.29 -3.64 9.58
N ALA A 45 -28.54 -3.40 10.87
CA ALA A 45 -27.81 -4.06 11.94
C ALA A 45 -28.05 -5.58 12.03
N SER A 46 -29.08 -6.12 11.36
CA SER A 46 -29.31 -7.57 11.25
C SER A 46 -28.32 -8.24 10.30
N ILE A 47 -27.69 -7.47 9.40
CA ILE A 47 -26.72 -7.97 8.43
C ILE A 47 -25.32 -7.86 9.04
N GLN A 48 -24.60 -8.98 9.04
CA GLN A 48 -23.20 -9.03 9.44
C GLN A 48 -22.29 -8.89 8.20
N GLU A 49 -21.38 -7.93 8.25
CA GLU A 49 -20.40 -7.62 7.21
C GLU A 49 -18.98 -7.92 7.69
N TYR A 50 -18.04 -7.94 6.77
CA TYR A 50 -16.62 -8.18 7.05
C TYR A 50 -15.79 -7.08 6.42
N HIS A 51 -14.59 -6.83 6.96
CA HIS A 51 -13.60 -5.99 6.31
C HIS A 51 -12.98 -6.76 5.14
N ARG A 52 -13.37 -6.39 3.91
CA ARG A 52 -13.01 -7.15 2.69
C ARG A 52 -12.00 -6.45 1.79
N TYR A 53 -11.75 -5.17 2.00
CA TYR A 53 -10.89 -4.36 1.13
C TYR A 53 -9.77 -3.69 1.91
N LEU A 54 -8.62 -3.59 1.25
CA LEU A 54 -7.48 -2.79 1.68
C LEU A 54 -7.27 -1.66 0.68
N VAL A 55 -6.88 -0.50 1.18
CA VAL A 55 -6.33 0.58 0.36
C VAL A 55 -4.85 0.69 0.68
N ILE A 56 -4.01 0.67 -0.35
CA ILE A 56 -2.56 0.77 -0.22
C ILE A 56 -2.12 2.06 -0.89
N GLY A 57 -1.57 2.97 -0.10
CA GLY A 57 -0.95 4.19 -0.57
C GLY A 57 0.52 3.97 -0.82
N LEU A 58 0.96 4.17 -2.06
CA LEU A 58 2.35 4.09 -2.49
C LEU A 58 2.86 5.52 -2.70
N ALA A 59 3.96 5.86 -2.05
CA ALA A 59 4.56 7.18 -2.12
C ALA A 59 6.07 7.08 -2.41
N PRO A 60 6.68 8.14 -2.98
CA PRO A 60 8.12 8.18 -3.22
C PRO A 60 8.95 7.82 -1.98
N GLU A 61 10.22 7.50 -2.22
CA GLU A 61 11.15 6.94 -1.24
C GLU A 61 10.76 5.55 -0.72
N GLY A 62 9.91 4.81 -1.45
CA GLY A 62 9.51 3.45 -1.09
C GLY A 62 8.51 3.39 0.08
N ARG A 63 7.83 4.49 0.38
CA ARG A 63 6.92 4.60 1.54
C ARG A 63 5.58 3.98 1.21
N VAL A 64 5.10 3.11 2.08
CA VAL A 64 3.82 2.42 1.92
C VAL A 64 2.95 2.63 3.15
N ARG A 65 1.67 2.89 2.93
CA ARG A 65 0.66 2.98 4.01
C ARG A 65 -0.54 2.13 3.63
N VAL A 66 -1.14 1.51 4.64
CA VAL A 66 -2.26 0.59 4.43
C VAL A 66 -3.45 1.02 5.29
N TRP A 67 -4.63 0.92 4.71
CA TRP A 67 -5.89 1.13 5.40
C TRP A 67 -6.83 -0.05 5.18
N LEU A 68 -7.51 -0.45 6.25
CA LEU A 68 -8.63 -1.37 6.18
C LEU A 68 -9.90 -0.58 5.89
N VAL A 69 -10.62 -0.99 4.84
CA VAL A 69 -11.84 -0.30 4.43
C VAL A 69 -12.98 -0.64 5.38
N ASN A 70 -13.68 0.41 5.81
CA ASN A 70 -14.87 0.30 6.64
C ASN A 70 -16.09 0.66 5.82
N ASN A 71 -17.20 -0.07 6.01
CA ASN A 71 -18.44 0.30 5.36
C ASN A 71 -19.09 1.45 6.13
N GLY A 72 -19.48 2.53 5.43
CA GLY A 72 -20.19 3.67 5.99
C GLY A 72 -19.45 4.47 7.08
N LYS A 73 -18.17 4.19 7.32
CA LYS A 73 -17.30 4.83 8.32
C LYS A 73 -15.94 5.14 7.70
N PRO A 74 -15.14 6.08 8.27
CA PRO A 74 -13.77 6.32 7.82
C PRO A 74 -12.92 5.04 7.89
N ASN A 75 -12.02 4.84 6.92
CA ASN A 75 -11.13 3.68 6.88
C ASN A 75 -10.14 3.68 8.05
N THR A 76 -9.86 2.50 8.60
CA THR A 76 -8.90 2.33 9.70
C THR A 76 -7.49 2.27 9.14
N ARG A 77 -6.63 3.22 9.50
CA ARG A 77 -5.20 3.15 9.15
C ARG A 77 -4.53 2.05 9.98
N LEU A 78 -3.77 1.19 9.31
CA LEU A 78 -2.92 0.19 9.96
C LEU A 78 -1.58 0.84 10.31
N ILE A 79 -1.13 0.66 11.55
CA ILE A 79 0.09 1.26 12.10
C ILE A 79 1.22 0.23 12.05
N GLU A 80 2.39 0.66 11.56
CA GLU A 80 3.62 -0.15 11.56
C GLU A 80 4.03 -0.53 12.99
N ASP A 81 4.67 -1.69 13.14
CA ASP A 81 5.11 -2.30 14.42
C ASP A 81 3.98 -2.69 15.39
N LYS A 82 2.72 -2.35 15.08
CA LYS A 82 1.54 -2.70 15.88
C LYS A 82 0.58 -3.61 15.11
N ASP A 83 0.11 -3.12 13.96
CA ASP A 83 -0.92 -3.79 13.16
C ASP A 83 -0.28 -4.55 11.99
N ILE A 84 0.79 -4.00 11.41
CA ILE A 84 1.49 -4.55 10.24
C ILE A 84 3.01 -4.36 10.36
N MET A 85 3.76 -5.18 9.65
CA MET A 85 5.17 -4.92 9.31
C MET A 85 5.26 -4.64 7.82
N VAL A 86 5.97 -3.58 7.44
CA VAL A 86 6.15 -3.18 6.03
C VAL A 86 7.64 -3.12 5.73
N GLU A 87 8.07 -3.89 4.73
CA GLU A 87 9.43 -3.90 4.24
C GLU A 87 9.42 -3.52 2.77
N THR A 88 10.09 -2.42 2.41
CA THR A 88 10.23 -2.02 1.01
C THR A 88 11.70 -1.95 0.65
N VAL A 89 12.08 -2.61 -0.45
CA VAL A 89 13.45 -2.63 -0.98
C VAL A 89 13.48 -2.16 -2.43
N SER A 90 14.66 -1.74 -2.91
CA SER A 90 14.91 -1.34 -4.29
C SER A 90 16.33 -1.70 -4.74
N GLY A 91 16.58 -1.61 -6.05
CA GLY A 91 17.91 -1.82 -6.63
C GLY A 91 18.42 -3.25 -6.45
N GLU A 92 19.64 -3.41 -5.95
CA GLU A 92 20.31 -4.71 -5.82
C GLU A 92 19.61 -5.66 -4.83
N LYS A 93 18.86 -5.09 -3.88
CA LYS A 93 18.11 -5.82 -2.85
C LYS A 93 16.80 -6.43 -3.34
N LEU A 94 16.37 -6.09 -4.56
CA LEU A 94 15.20 -6.71 -5.17
C LEU A 94 15.44 -8.21 -5.34
N ALA A 95 14.44 -9.02 -5.02
CA ALA A 95 14.44 -10.46 -5.19
C ALA A 95 13.41 -10.86 -6.24
N MET A 96 12.11 -10.82 -5.91
CA MET A 96 11.02 -11.16 -6.81
C MET A 96 10.96 -10.20 -8.00
N CYS A 97 11.17 -8.91 -7.76
CA CYS A 97 10.96 -7.86 -8.77
C CYS A 97 12.20 -7.57 -9.61
N LYS A 98 13.31 -8.30 -9.37
CA LYS A 98 14.58 -8.08 -10.05
C LYS A 98 14.44 -8.40 -11.54
N LYS A 99 14.68 -7.39 -12.39
CA LYS A 99 14.56 -7.47 -13.86
C LYS A 99 13.16 -7.84 -14.36
N ILE A 100 12.11 -7.60 -13.57
CA ILE A 100 10.72 -7.84 -13.98
C ILE A 100 10.15 -6.66 -14.77
N THR A 101 10.43 -5.41 -14.35
CA THR A 101 9.95 -4.26 -15.12
C THR A 101 10.76 -4.09 -16.41
N ASN A 102 10.07 -3.76 -17.49
CA ASN A 102 10.67 -3.30 -18.74
C ASN A 102 10.77 -1.77 -18.80
N HIS A 103 10.39 -1.06 -17.73
CA HIS A 103 10.46 0.38 -17.70
C HIS A 103 11.91 0.85 -17.54
N SER A 104 12.46 1.50 -18.57
CA SER A 104 13.88 1.89 -18.59
C SER A 104 14.23 3.04 -17.66
N PHE A 105 13.22 3.81 -17.21
CA PHE A 105 13.36 5.09 -16.48
C PHE A 105 14.33 6.10 -17.11
N SER A 106 14.78 5.87 -18.35
CA SER A 106 15.85 6.62 -19.01
C SER A 106 15.41 7.98 -19.55
N GLY A 107 14.10 8.22 -19.62
CA GLY A 107 13.53 9.50 -20.00
C GLY A 107 13.51 10.50 -18.84
N GLY A 108 13.52 11.80 -19.18
CA GLY A 108 13.05 12.84 -18.28
C GLY A 108 11.57 12.66 -17.95
N TYR A 109 11.05 13.48 -17.03
CA TYR A 109 9.60 13.57 -16.87
C TYR A 109 8.97 14.15 -18.13
N ASN A 110 7.84 13.59 -18.55
CA ASN A 110 7.03 14.24 -19.58
C ASN A 110 6.38 15.51 -19.00
N ASP A 111 5.89 16.38 -19.89
CA ASP A 111 5.27 17.64 -19.50
C ASP A 111 4.08 17.46 -18.55
N TYR A 112 3.36 16.33 -18.67
CA TYR A 112 2.28 15.99 -17.75
C TYR A 112 2.79 15.83 -16.31
N ILE A 113 3.85 15.05 -16.09
CA ILE A 113 4.41 14.84 -14.76
C ILE A 113 5.03 16.13 -14.24
N LEU A 114 5.79 16.86 -15.08
CA LEU A 114 6.38 18.14 -14.70
C LEU A 114 5.31 19.13 -14.21
N ASN A 115 4.22 19.28 -14.97
CA ASN A 115 3.10 20.15 -14.56
C ASN A 115 2.36 19.60 -13.34
N PHE A 116 2.26 18.29 -13.18
CA PHE A 116 1.62 17.68 -12.02
C PHE A 116 2.41 17.95 -10.73
N ILE A 117 3.74 17.89 -10.74
CA ILE A 117 4.58 18.10 -9.55
C ILE A 117 4.91 19.57 -9.31
N LYS A 118 4.79 20.42 -10.33
CA LYS A 118 5.09 21.85 -10.26
C LYS A 118 4.41 22.52 -9.07
N ASP A 119 5.19 23.25 -8.29
CA ASP A 119 4.78 24.02 -7.10
C ASP A 119 4.16 23.20 -5.96
N LYS A 120 4.17 21.85 -6.03
CA LYS A 120 3.68 20.99 -4.96
C LYS A 120 4.80 20.64 -4.00
N LYS A 121 4.56 20.93 -2.71
CA LYS A 121 5.40 20.43 -1.62
C LYS A 121 4.85 19.11 -1.13
N TYR A 122 5.58 18.04 -1.39
CA TYR A 122 5.27 16.74 -0.83
C TYR A 122 6.03 16.55 0.48
N PRO A 123 5.46 15.82 1.44
CA PRO A 123 6.13 15.54 2.71
C PRO A 123 7.35 14.61 2.57
N TYR A 124 7.61 14.08 1.37
CA TYR A 124 8.62 13.05 1.11
C TYR A 124 9.67 13.46 0.07
N GLY A 125 9.75 14.75 -0.30
CA GLY A 125 10.74 15.24 -1.25
C GLY A 125 10.31 16.50 -2.00
N ASN A 126 11.27 17.10 -2.69
CA ASN A 126 11.07 18.16 -3.68
C ASN A 126 11.51 17.61 -5.04
N TRP A 127 10.65 17.68 -6.05
CA TRP A 127 10.91 17.17 -7.40
C TRP A 127 10.57 18.22 -8.45
#